data_AF-A0A968L1I2-F1
#
_entry.id   AF-A0A968L1I2-F1
#
_cell.length_a   1.000
_cell.length_b   1.000
_cell.length_c   1.000
_cell.angle_alpha   90.00
_cell.angle_beta   90.00
_cell.angle_gamma   90.00
#
_symmetry.space_group_name_H-M   'P 1'
#
loop_
_entity.id
_entity.type
_entity.pdbx_description
1 polymer ?
#
loop_
_entity_poly.entity_id
_entity_poly.type
_entity_poly.pdbx_seq_one_letter_code
_entity_poly.pdbx_strand_id
1 'polypeptide(L)' 'MASVIVHYSKRHKGLLIRLFKSNQNFFVNVFTGKGALHSYSFTSLATAYTFLNAFIKSLKKS' A
#
# COMPACT_ATOMS: atom_id res chain seq x y z
N MET A 1 -18.99 6.01 9.36
CA MET A 1 -18.02 5.18 10.11
C MET A 1 -17.15 4.44 9.08
N ALA A 2 -15.94 4.91 8.78
CA ALA A 2 -15.06 4.25 7.81
C ALA A 2 -14.21 3.21 8.53
N SER A 3 -14.68 1.97 8.60
CA SER A 3 -13.90 0.84 9.13
C SER A 3 -12.81 0.48 8.13
N VAL A 4 -11.59 0.95 8.38
CA VAL A 4 -10.41 0.59 7.59
C VAL A 4 -10.08 -0.87 7.84
N ILE A 5 -10.39 -1.74 6.88
CA ILE A 5 -9.94 -3.14 6.88
C ILE A 5 -8.59 -3.18 6.17
N VAL A 6 -7.55 -3.56 6.91
CA VAL A 6 -6.21 -3.78 6.34
C VAL A 6 -6.23 -5.11 5.63
N HIS A 7 -5.99 -5.09 4.33
CA HIS A 7 -6.01 -6.30 3.53
C HIS A 7 -4.60 -6.87 3.30
N TYR A 8 -3.56 -6.04 3.38
CA TYR A 8 -2.18 -6.47 3.22
C TYR A 8 -1.20 -5.54 3.94
N SER A 9 -0.18 -6.11 4.56
CA SER A 9 0.93 -5.39 5.18
C SER A 9 2.24 -6.14 4.94
N LYS A 10 3.29 -5.45 4.47
CA LYS A 10 4.62 -6.03 4.27
C LYS A 10 5.72 -5.07 4.66
N ARG A 11 6.74 -5.59 5.35
CA ARG A 11 7.97 -4.87 5.68
C ARG A 11 9.11 -5.25 4.72
N HIS A 12 9.85 -4.29 4.20
CA HIS A 12 11.01 -4.51 3.33
C HIS A 12 12.04 -3.39 3.48
N LYS A 13 13.30 -3.72 3.85
CA LYS A 13 14.42 -2.76 3.99
C LYS A 13 14.05 -1.45 4.74
N GLY A 14 13.28 -1.55 5.83
CA GLY A 14 12.84 -0.38 6.61
C GLY A 14 11.59 0.34 6.10
N LEU A 15 11.03 -0.09 4.97
CA LEU A 15 9.73 0.33 4.44
C LEU A 15 8.62 -0.58 4.96
N LEU A 16 7.47 0.00 5.30
CA LEU A 16 6.22 -0.70 5.60
C LEU A 16 5.20 -0.33 4.51
N ILE A 17 4.69 -1.33 3.81
CA ILE A 17 3.75 -1.15 2.70
C ILE A 17 2.41 -1.71 3.14
N ARG A 18 1.35 -0.92 3.06
CA ARG A 18 0.00 -1.29 3.51
C ARG A 18 -1.00 -1.07 2.39
N LEU A 19 -1.78 -2.11 2.06
CA LEU A 19 -2.99 -1.98 1.24
C LEU A 19 -4.21 -2.04 2.17
N PHE A 20 -5.09 -1.06 2.07
CA PHE A 20 -6.34 -1.05 2.82
C PHE A 20 -7.47 -0.42 2.01
N LYS A 21 -8.71 -0.79 2.35
CA LYS A 21 -9.90 -0.14 1.82
C LYS A 21 -10.35 0.94 2.80
N SER A 22 -10.63 2.13 2.28
CA SER A 22 -11.29 3.19 3.03
C SER A 22 -12.41 3.78 2.17
N ASN A 23 -13.64 3.70 2.67
CA ASN A 23 -14.86 3.99 1.92
C ASN A 23 -14.92 3.19 0.60
N GLN A 24 -15.03 3.88 -0.54
CA GLN A 24 -15.08 3.28 -1.88
C GLN A 24 -13.69 3.15 -2.54
N ASN A 25 -12.64 3.64 -1.89
CA ASN A 25 -11.29 3.68 -2.45
C ASN A 25 -10.36 2.66 -1.77
N PHE A 26 -9.34 2.24 -2.52
CA PHE A 26 -8.25 1.39 -2.08
C PHE A 26 -6.97 2.21 -2.03
N PHE A 27 -6.24 2.07 -0.94
CA PHE A 27 -5.04 2.86 -0.68
C PHE A 27 -3.84 1.95 -0.53
N VAL A 28 -2.74 2.29 -1.21
CA VAL A 28 -1.42 1.70 -0.99
C VAL A 28 -0.55 2.76 -0.32
N ASN A 29 -0.25 2.56 0.96
CA ASN A 29 0.61 3.45 1.72
C ASN A 29 1.99 2.84 1.90
N VAL A 30 3.02 3.65 1.74
CA VAL A 30 4.40 3.31 1.99
C VAL A 30 4.87 4.18 3.15
N PHE A 31 5.25 3.56 4.25
CA PHE A 31 5.79 4.21 5.43
C PHE A 31 7.26 3.86 5.59
N THR A 32 8.03 4.77 6.16
CA THR A 32 9.34 4.49 6.75
C THR A 32 9.20 4.47 8.27
N GLY A 33 10.25 4.06 8.98
CA GLY A 33 10.30 4.23 10.44
C GLY A 33 10.13 5.68 10.94
N LYS A 34 10.19 6.69 10.05
CA LYS A 34 10.04 8.11 10.36
C LYS A 34 8.65 8.68 10.00
N GLY A 35 7.78 7.90 9.35
CA GLY A 35 6.44 8.35 8.95
C GLY A 35 6.01 7.87 7.57
N ALA A 36 4.85 8.35 7.10
CA ALA A 36 4.33 8.06 5.76
C ALA A 36 5.20 8.72 4.69
N LEU A 37 5.69 7.94 3.73
CA LEU A 37 6.47 8.41 2.59
C LEU A 37 5.55 8.74 1.40
N HIS A 38 4.68 7.79 1.03
CA HIS A 38 3.75 7.93 -0.08
C HIS A 38 2.41 7.27 0.22
N SER A 39 1.35 7.83 -0.37
CA SER A 39 -0.01 7.30 -0.30
C SER A 39 -0.62 7.35 -1.69
N TYR A 40 -0.94 6.19 -2.24
CA TYR A 40 -1.56 6.05 -3.57
C TYR A 40 -3.02 5.64 -3.40
N SER A 41 -3.92 6.30 -4.13
CA SER A 41 -5.36 6.03 -4.10
C SER A 41 -5.83 5.42 -5.41
N PHE A 42 -6.68 4.41 -5.32
CA PHE A 42 -7.24 3.67 -6.44
C PHE A 42 -8.74 3.47 -6.23
N THR A 43 -9.52 3.51 -7.30
CA THR A 43 -10.96 3.22 -7.27
C THR A 43 -11.27 1.73 -7.40
N SER A 44 -10.30 0.92 -7.84
CA SER A 44 -10.46 -0.53 -8.04
C SER A 44 -9.38 -1.33 -7.31
N LEU A 45 -9.79 -2.43 -6.69
CA LEU A 45 -8.93 -3.37 -5.98
C LEU A 45 -7.88 -3.99 -6.92
N ALA A 46 -8.29 -4.33 -8.15
CA ALA A 46 -7.41 -4.96 -9.14
C ALA A 46 -6.24 -4.03 -9.52
N THR A 47 -6.52 -2.73 -9.68
CA THR A 47 -5.50 -1.72 -10.00
C THR A 47 -4.56 -1.51 -8.83
N ALA A 48 -5.10 -1.45 -7.61
CA ALA A 48 -4.30 -1.32 -6.40
C ALA A 48 -3.35 -2.52 -6.19
N TYR A 49 -3.82 -3.75 -6.44
CA TYR A 49 -2.98 -4.95 -6.37
C TYR A 49 -1.92 -5.01 -7.46
N THR A 50 -2.28 -4.63 -8.70
CA THR A 50 -1.33 -4.57 -9.82
C THR A 50 -0.19 -3.60 -9.50
N PHE A 51 -0.53 -2.40 -9.01
CA PHE A 51 0.45 -1.42 -8.55
C PHE A 51 1.30 -1.97 -7.40
N LEU A 52 0.67 -2.53 -6.37
CA LEU A 52 1.35 -3.10 -5.20
C LEU A 52 2.38 -4.17 -5.60
N ASN A 53 2.01 -5.07 -6.51
CA ASN A 53 2.90 -6.13 -6.97
C ASN A 53 4.09 -5.56 -7.76
N ALA A 54 3.83 -4.60 -8.66
CA ALA A 54 4.88 -3.91 -9.41
C ALA A 54 5.85 -3.16 -8.48
N PHE A 55 5.31 -2.45 -7.48
CA PHE A 55 6.08 -1.72 -6.48
C PHE A 55 6.96 -2.65 -5.64
N ILE A 56 6.41 -3.77 -5.14
CA ILE A 56 7.22 -4.74 -4.38
C ILE A 56 8.30 -5.36 -5.27
N LYS A 57 8.02 -5.63 -6.55
CA LYS A 57 9.02 -6.14 -7.50
C LYS A 57 10.13 -5.13 -7.77
N SER A 58 9.82 -3.84 -7.89
CA SER A 58 10.85 -2.81 -8.10
C SER A 58 11.76 -2.69 -6.88
N LEU A 59 11.22 -2.81 -5.66
CA LEU A 59 12.02 -2.81 -4.43
C LEU A 59 12.98 -4.00 -4.32
N LYS A 60 12.62 -5.18 -4.84
CA LYS A 60 13.50 -6.36 -4.83
C LYS A 60 14.70 -6.23 -5.78
N LYS A 61 14.61 -5.38 -6.80
CA LYS A 61 15.69 -5.16 -7.77
C LYS A 61 16.74 -4.15 -7.28
N SER A 62 16.41 -3.38 -6.25
CA SER A 62 17.32 -2.46 -5.54
C SER A 62 17.91 -3.13 -4.31
#